data_AF-A0A162TGL0-F1
#
_entry.id   AF-A0A162TGL0-F1
#
_cell.length_a   1.000
_cell.length_b   1.000
_cell.length_c   1.000
_cell.angle_alpha   90.00
_cell.angle_beta   90.00
_cell.angle_gamma   90.00
#
_symmetry.space_group_name_H-M   'P 1'
#
loop_
_entity.id
_entity.type
_entity.pdbx_description
1 polymer ?
#
loop_
_entity_poly.entity_id
_entity_poly.type
_entity_poly.pdbx_seq_one_letter_code
_entity_poly.pdbx_strand_id
1 'polypeptide(L)'
;MKMRGMGFFVRKGSIVFGLGSLIWVSMAVPAFAATAHPAASTPIWDQAINGLSDVINFFGRTFNGDYGLALLLVTFLIRMLTVPLMLRSLRNTKKMQLLQPQLTEIKNKYAKSDPKRYQEEMMGLYKSEGVNPVAGCMPMLLQLVILTILYRSIYTDPALIHSKFLGILALGKPDPTFILPVLAAVTSFFQQKMSMVQLDPSQRMIMYIFPVMIFFMSLKAFAALALYWVFSNIFTIVQMYFTRVRPSKSGA
;
A
#
# COMPACT_ATOMS: atom_id res chain seq x y z
N MET A 1 22.18 -20.97 -37.76
CA MET A 1 20.71 -21.11 -37.84
C MET A 1 20.16 -21.03 -36.43
N LYS A 2 19.51 -19.91 -36.11
CA LYS A 2 19.21 -19.40 -34.76
C LYS A 2 17.72 -19.62 -34.45
N MET A 3 17.39 -19.80 -33.17
CA MET A 3 16.07 -19.62 -32.55
C MET A 3 14.96 -20.62 -32.91
N ARG A 4 14.76 -21.67 -32.11
CA ARG A 4 13.44 -22.34 -32.04
C ARG A 4 13.06 -23.00 -30.71
N GLY A 5 13.91 -22.96 -29.68
CA GLY A 5 13.64 -23.62 -28.38
C GLY A 5 13.22 -22.71 -27.22
N MET A 6 13.40 -21.39 -27.31
CA MET A 6 13.29 -20.49 -26.15
C MET A 6 11.87 -19.93 -25.89
N GLY A 7 10.95 -20.06 -26.87
CA GLY A 7 9.59 -19.54 -26.77
C GLY A 7 8.62 -20.41 -25.95
N PHE A 8 8.87 -21.71 -25.83
CA PHE A 8 7.95 -22.63 -25.16
C PHE A 8 8.11 -22.61 -23.62
N PHE A 9 9.34 -22.41 -23.13
CA PHE A 9 9.65 -22.40 -21.70
C PHE A 9 9.23 -21.07 -21.02
N VAL A 10 9.37 -19.94 -21.71
CA VAL A 10 8.92 -18.63 -21.22
C VAL A 10 7.39 -18.55 -21.10
N ARG A 11 6.67 -19.22 -22.01
CA ARG A 11 5.20 -19.20 -22.05
C ARG A 11 4.57 -20.04 -20.93
N LYS A 12 5.14 -21.21 -20.60
CA LYS A 12 4.67 -22.05 -19.49
C LYS A 12 4.96 -21.44 -18.10
N GLY A 13 6.13 -20.83 -17.90
CA GLY A 13 6.44 -20.13 -16.65
C GLY A 13 5.51 -18.94 -16.39
N SER A 14 5.24 -18.13 -17.42
CA SER A 14 4.35 -16.96 -17.31
C SER A 14 2.89 -17.32 -17.00
N ILE A 15 2.40 -18.47 -17.51
CA ILE A 15 1.04 -18.96 -17.25
C ILE A 15 0.91 -19.55 -15.84
N VAL A 16 1.92 -20.30 -15.37
CA VAL A 16 1.92 -20.87 -14.01
C VAL A 16 2.06 -19.78 -12.94
N PHE A 17 2.87 -18.75 -13.18
CA PHE A 17 2.92 -17.57 -12.29
C PHE A 17 1.68 -16.69 -12.42
N GLY A 18 1.07 -16.58 -13.60
CA GLY A 18 -0.21 -15.89 -13.79
C GLY A 18 -1.33 -16.55 -12.97
N LEU A 19 -1.49 -17.87 -13.07
CA LEU A 19 -2.47 -18.63 -12.29
C LEU A 19 -2.13 -18.65 -10.79
N GLY A 20 -0.85 -18.77 -10.42
CA GLY A 20 -0.39 -18.68 -9.03
C GLY A 20 -0.65 -17.31 -8.41
N SER A 21 -0.47 -16.22 -9.18
CA SER A 21 -0.79 -14.87 -8.74
C SER A 21 -2.29 -14.66 -8.59
N LEU A 22 -3.12 -15.24 -9.47
CA LEU A 22 -4.59 -15.19 -9.36
C LEU A 22 -5.12 -15.96 -8.15
N ILE A 23 -4.50 -17.09 -7.79
CA ILE A 23 -4.82 -17.86 -6.58
C ILE A 23 -4.39 -17.07 -5.32
N TRP A 24 -3.21 -16.45 -5.32
CA TRP A 24 -2.78 -15.60 -4.21
C TRP A 24 -3.68 -14.37 -4.03
N VAL A 25 -4.10 -13.76 -5.13
CA VAL A 25 -4.98 -12.59 -5.16
C VAL A 25 -6.40 -12.95 -4.70
N SER A 26 -6.90 -14.15 -5.02
CA SER A 26 -8.21 -14.60 -4.53
C SER A 26 -8.19 -14.93 -3.03
N MET A 27 -7.06 -15.37 -2.47
CA MET A 27 -6.85 -15.56 -1.03
C MET A 27 -6.60 -14.26 -0.26
N ALA A 28 -6.07 -13.22 -0.92
CA ALA A 28 -5.77 -11.94 -0.29
C ALA A 28 -7.03 -11.18 0.17
N VAL A 29 -8.17 -11.33 -0.53
CA VAL A 29 -9.42 -10.65 -0.15
C VAL A 29 -10.03 -11.23 1.13
N PRO A 30 -10.21 -12.57 1.28
CA PRO A 30 -10.58 -13.17 2.56
C PRO A 30 -9.56 -12.90 3.67
N ALA A 31 -8.25 -12.84 3.36
CA ALA A 31 -7.22 -12.54 4.35
C ALA A 31 -7.27 -11.08 4.84
N PHE A 32 -7.51 -10.11 3.95
CA PHE A 32 -7.75 -8.71 4.34
C PHE A 32 -9.05 -8.59 5.14
N ALA A 33 -10.13 -9.24 4.71
CA ALA A 33 -11.40 -9.23 5.44
C ALA A 33 -11.30 -9.92 6.82
N ALA A 34 -10.57 -11.02 6.92
CA ALA A 34 -10.34 -11.74 8.18
C ALA A 34 -9.45 -10.95 9.14
N THR A 35 -8.42 -10.25 8.65
CA THR A 35 -7.60 -9.35 9.46
C THR A 35 -8.35 -8.07 9.86
N ALA A 36 -9.37 -7.67 9.09
CA ALA A 36 -10.24 -6.55 9.41
C ALA A 36 -11.35 -6.89 10.42
N HIS A 37 -11.58 -8.16 10.78
CA HIS A 37 -12.60 -8.58 11.76
C HIS A 37 -12.04 -9.56 12.80
N PRO A 38 -11.24 -9.11 13.78
CA PRO A 38 -11.01 -9.91 14.98
C PRO A 38 -12.31 -10.01 15.80
N ALA A 39 -12.67 -11.23 16.22
CA ALA A 39 -13.88 -11.52 17.01
C ALA A 39 -13.88 -10.88 18.42
N ALA A 40 -12.74 -10.32 18.86
CA ALA A 40 -12.62 -9.50 20.04
C ALA A 40 -11.87 -8.20 19.66
N SER A 41 -12.60 -7.09 19.55
CA SER A 41 -11.99 -5.76 19.48
C SER A 41 -11.58 -5.30 20.87
N THR A 42 -10.38 -4.73 20.99
CA THR A 42 -10.02 -4.03 22.23
C THR A 42 -10.65 -2.64 22.24
N PRO A 43 -10.88 -2.03 23.42
CA PRO A 43 -11.56 -0.74 23.54
C PRO A 43 -10.94 0.38 22.67
N ILE A 44 -9.63 0.33 22.44
CA ILE A 44 -8.93 1.33 21.61
C ILE A 44 -9.30 1.22 20.12
N TRP A 45 -9.56 0.00 19.63
CA TRP A 45 -10.00 -0.21 18.25
C TRP A 45 -11.41 0.30 18.06
N ASP A 46 -12.31 0.00 19.00
CA ASP A 46 -13.70 0.46 18.91
C ASP A 46 -13.77 1.98 19.04
N GLN A 47 -12.95 2.59 19.90
CA GLN A 47 -12.83 4.05 19.97
C GLN A 47 -12.32 4.65 18.64
N ALA A 48 -11.32 4.03 18.00
CA ALA A 48 -10.80 4.51 16.73
C ALA A 48 -11.82 4.37 15.58
N ILE A 49 -12.59 3.28 15.56
CA ILE A 49 -13.64 3.01 14.57
C ILE A 49 -14.79 4.00 14.76
N ASN A 50 -15.34 4.09 15.97
CA ASN A 50 -16.44 4.99 16.28
C ASN A 50 -16.02 6.45 16.06
N GLY A 51 -14.82 6.82 16.48
CA GLY A 51 -14.27 8.16 16.26
C GLY A 51 -14.12 8.48 14.77
N LEU A 52 -13.65 7.53 13.94
CA LEU A 52 -13.59 7.74 12.49
C LEU A 52 -15.00 7.89 11.89
N SER A 53 -15.94 7.02 12.27
CA SER A 53 -17.34 7.12 11.84
C SER A 53 -17.95 8.47 12.22
N ASP A 54 -17.76 8.95 13.45
CA ASP A 54 -18.28 10.23 13.93
C ASP A 54 -17.73 11.42 13.13
N VAL A 55 -16.43 11.40 12.83
CA VAL A 55 -15.80 12.45 12.02
C VAL A 55 -16.34 12.42 10.58
N ILE A 56 -16.50 11.24 9.97
CA ILE A 56 -17.07 11.13 8.63
C ILE A 56 -18.55 11.57 8.65
N ASN A 57 -19.33 11.20 9.67
CA ASN A 57 -20.72 11.63 9.86
C ASN A 57 -20.83 13.14 10.02
N PHE A 58 -19.94 13.76 10.78
CA PHE A 58 -19.90 15.21 10.96
C PHE A 58 -19.73 15.94 9.61
N PHE A 59 -18.74 15.54 8.82
CA PHE A 59 -18.53 16.13 7.50
C PHE A 59 -19.60 15.73 6.49
N GLY A 60 -20.14 14.51 6.57
CA GLY A 60 -21.21 14.04 5.69
C GLY A 60 -22.48 14.88 5.84
N ARG A 61 -22.86 15.21 7.08
CA ARG A 61 -23.97 16.15 7.35
C ARG A 61 -23.68 17.56 6.86
N THR A 62 -22.43 18.02 7.02
CA THR A 62 -21.98 19.35 6.55
C THR A 62 -22.02 19.46 5.02
N PHE A 63 -21.78 18.35 4.31
CA PHE A 63 -21.84 18.27 2.85
C PHE A 63 -23.21 17.80 2.30
N ASN A 64 -24.31 18.15 2.98
CA ASN A 64 -25.67 17.84 2.56
C ASN A 64 -25.93 16.34 2.31
N GLY A 65 -25.25 15.46 3.06
CA GLY A 65 -25.38 14.00 2.91
C GLY A 65 -24.41 13.37 1.89
N ASP A 66 -23.44 14.11 1.34
CA ASP A 66 -22.38 13.53 0.52
C ASP A 66 -21.23 12.99 1.39
N TYR A 67 -21.36 11.72 1.74
CA TYR A 67 -20.37 11.01 2.54
C TYR A 67 -19.08 10.70 1.79
N GLY A 68 -19.09 10.78 0.45
CA GLY A 68 -17.86 10.60 -0.31
C GLY A 68 -16.97 11.82 -0.22
N LEU A 69 -17.54 13.04 -0.29
CA LEU A 69 -16.80 14.27 0.01
C LEU A 69 -16.26 14.28 1.45
N ALA A 70 -17.06 13.81 2.40
CA ALA A 70 -16.63 13.65 3.78
C ALA A 70 -15.42 12.71 3.88
N LEU A 71 -15.48 11.54 3.24
CA LEU A 71 -14.39 10.57 3.20
C LEU A 71 -13.11 11.16 2.58
N LEU A 72 -13.24 11.90 1.47
CA LEU A 72 -12.08 12.54 0.82
C LEU A 72 -11.43 13.58 1.72
N LEU A 73 -12.22 14.42 2.40
CA LEU A 73 -11.72 15.41 3.36
C LEU A 73 -11.01 14.74 4.54
N VAL A 74 -11.63 13.72 5.14
CA VAL A 74 -11.02 12.97 6.25
C VAL A 74 -9.72 12.30 5.82
N THR A 75 -9.69 11.72 4.62
CA THR A 75 -8.48 11.15 4.03
C THR A 75 -7.38 12.20 3.91
N PHE A 76 -7.71 13.40 3.41
CA PHE A 76 -6.78 14.52 3.31
C PHE A 76 -6.23 14.95 4.68
N LEU A 77 -7.08 15.07 5.69
CA LEU A 77 -6.68 15.46 7.05
C LEU A 77 -5.74 14.43 7.70
N ILE A 78 -6.08 13.13 7.61
CA ILE A 78 -5.23 12.04 8.11
C ILE A 78 -3.89 12.06 7.37
N ARG A 79 -3.90 12.28 6.05
CA ARG A 79 -2.69 12.35 5.24
C ARG A 79 -1.81 13.52 5.64
N MET A 80 -2.39 14.71 5.83
CA MET A 80 -1.67 15.90 6.32
C MET A 80 -1.02 15.66 7.69
N LEU A 81 -1.75 15.05 8.62
CA LEU A 81 -1.24 14.69 9.94
C LEU A 81 -0.08 13.68 9.85
N THR A 82 -0.12 12.76 8.89
CA THR A 82 0.88 11.70 8.73
C THR A 82 2.08 12.09 7.87
N VAL A 83 2.08 13.26 7.21
CA VAL A 83 3.23 13.80 6.45
C VAL A 83 4.55 13.76 7.24
N PRO A 84 4.67 14.30 8.48
CA PRO A 84 5.95 14.29 9.20
C PRO A 84 6.47 12.87 9.47
N LEU A 85 5.56 11.92 9.76
CA LEU A 85 5.92 10.51 9.93
C LEU A 85 6.40 9.89 8.61
N MET A 86 5.68 10.15 7.52
CA MET A 86 6.03 9.64 6.19
C MET A 86 7.38 10.17 5.71
N LEU A 87 7.69 11.45 5.96
CA LEU A 87 8.98 12.05 5.64
C LEU A 87 10.14 11.37 6.37
N ARG A 88 9.95 10.95 7.63
CA ARG A 88 10.97 10.18 8.36
C ARG A 88 11.21 8.82 7.73
N SER A 89 10.14 8.12 7.36
CA SER A 89 10.24 6.82 6.67
C SER A 89 10.97 6.94 5.32
N LEU A 90 10.63 7.95 4.51
CA LEU A 90 11.29 8.20 3.23
C LEU A 90 12.79 8.47 3.37
N ARG A 91 13.22 9.22 4.41
CA ARG A 91 14.66 9.43 4.68
C ARG A 91 15.38 8.12 5.00
N ASN A 92 14.76 7.24 5.78
CA ASN A 92 15.34 5.93 6.10
C ASN A 92 15.44 5.03 4.85
N THR A 93 14.41 5.03 4.01
CA THR A 93 14.44 4.30 2.73
C THR A 93 15.54 4.80 1.81
N LYS A 94 15.79 6.12 1.75
CA LYS A 94 16.90 6.69 0.97
C LYS A 94 18.27 6.26 1.49
N LYS A 95 18.46 6.19 2.81
CA LYS A 95 19.70 5.66 3.40
C LYS A 95 19.91 4.19 3.04
N MET A 96 18.86 3.36 3.11
CA MET A 96 18.94 1.97 2.64
C MET A 96 19.35 1.86 1.17
N GLN A 97 18.86 2.75 0.30
CA GLN A 97 19.24 2.76 -1.12
C GLN A 97 20.74 2.99 -1.33
N LEU A 98 21.37 3.81 -0.48
CA LEU A 98 22.82 4.05 -0.56
C LEU A 98 23.65 2.82 -0.13
N LEU A 99 23.07 1.91 0.66
CA LEU A 99 23.71 0.68 1.10
C LEU A 99 23.56 -0.48 0.11
N GLN A 100 22.68 -0.37 -0.89
CA GLN A 100 22.49 -1.40 -1.93
C GLN A 100 23.77 -1.94 -2.57
N PRO A 101 24.80 -1.13 -2.92
CA PRO A 101 26.04 -1.68 -3.47
C PRO A 101 26.77 -2.61 -2.49
N GLN A 102 26.85 -2.24 -1.21
CA GLN A 102 27.49 -3.06 -0.17
C GLN A 102 26.67 -4.32 0.13
N LEU A 103 25.33 -4.21 0.15
CA LEU A 103 24.43 -5.36 0.28
C LEU A 103 24.60 -6.34 -0.88
N THR A 104 24.81 -5.83 -2.09
CA THR A 104 25.07 -6.65 -3.29
C THR A 104 26.40 -7.40 -3.15
N GLU A 105 27.43 -6.77 -2.58
CA GLU A 105 28.72 -7.42 -2.32
C GLU A 105 28.58 -8.55 -1.28
N ILE A 106 27.90 -8.28 -0.15
CA ILE A 106 27.59 -9.29 0.88
C ILE A 106 26.81 -10.46 0.27
N LYS A 107 25.81 -10.17 -0.58
CA LYS A 107 25.03 -11.18 -1.30
C LYS A 107 25.90 -12.04 -2.22
N ASN A 108 26.81 -11.43 -2.97
CA ASN A 108 27.70 -12.17 -3.86
C ASN A 108 28.69 -13.06 -3.09
N LYS A 109 29.14 -12.64 -1.90
CA LYS A 109 30.09 -13.39 -1.06
C LYS A 109 29.43 -14.56 -0.31
N TYR A 110 28.23 -14.37 0.24
CA TYR A 110 27.65 -15.30 1.21
C TYR A 110 26.32 -15.95 0.80
N ALA A 111 25.54 -15.38 -0.13
CA ALA A 111 24.16 -15.85 -0.36
C ALA A 111 24.04 -17.30 -0.87
N LYS A 112 25.08 -17.82 -1.53
CA LYS A 112 25.10 -19.21 -2.04
C LYS A 112 25.87 -20.17 -1.13
N SER A 113 26.86 -19.68 -0.41
CA SER A 113 27.78 -20.47 0.42
C SER A 113 27.29 -20.61 1.85
N ASP A 114 26.75 -19.53 2.44
CA ASP A 114 26.30 -19.50 3.83
C ASP A 114 25.14 -18.49 4.03
N PRO A 115 23.88 -18.96 3.93
CA PRO A 115 22.71 -18.12 4.13
C PRO A 115 22.59 -17.50 5.53
N LYS A 116 23.15 -18.13 6.57
CA LYS A 116 23.09 -17.58 7.94
C LYS A 116 24.03 -16.39 8.05
N ARG A 117 25.27 -16.56 7.60
CA ARG A 117 26.27 -15.47 7.60
C ARG A 117 25.86 -14.30 6.71
N TYR A 118 25.20 -14.57 5.58
CA TYR A 118 24.59 -13.53 4.76
C TYR A 118 23.61 -12.63 5.55
N GLN A 119 22.72 -13.23 6.36
CA GLN A 119 21.76 -12.48 7.17
C GLN A 119 22.45 -11.69 8.29
N GLU A 120 23.46 -12.28 8.93
CA GLU A 120 24.23 -11.63 10.01
C GLU A 120 25.01 -10.42 9.51
N GLU A 121 25.76 -10.56 8.41
CA GLU A 121 26.53 -9.46 7.80
C GLU A 121 25.61 -8.34 7.28
N MET A 122 24.48 -8.70 6.68
CA MET A 122 23.47 -7.73 6.25
C MET A 122 22.89 -6.93 7.43
N MET A 123 22.51 -7.61 8.52
CA MET A 123 21.99 -6.93 9.71
C MET A 123 23.09 -6.14 10.45
N GLY A 124 24.32 -6.64 10.45
CA GLY A 124 25.50 -5.94 10.96
C GLY A 124 25.72 -4.63 10.24
N LEU A 125 25.66 -4.64 8.90
CA LEU A 125 25.76 -3.44 8.08
C LEU A 125 24.64 -2.43 8.36
N TYR A 126 23.39 -2.89 8.46
CA TYR A 126 22.29 -1.99 8.83
C TYR A 126 22.49 -1.35 10.19
N LYS A 127 23.02 -2.11 11.17
CA LYS A 127 23.29 -1.62 12.52
C LYS A 127 24.45 -0.64 12.56
N SER A 128 25.54 -0.89 11.83
CA SER A 128 26.70 0.01 11.76
C SER A 128 26.36 1.35 11.10
N GLU A 129 25.46 1.33 10.11
CA GLU A 129 25.01 2.51 9.37
C GLU A 129 23.80 3.21 10.04
N GLY A 130 23.32 2.68 11.17
CA GLY A 130 22.19 3.23 11.92
C GLY A 130 20.87 3.22 11.13
N VAL A 131 20.71 2.27 10.21
CA VAL A 131 19.54 2.15 9.33
C VAL A 131 18.61 1.07 9.86
N ASN A 132 17.36 1.44 10.17
CA ASN A 132 16.35 0.47 10.61
C ASN A 132 15.52 -0.03 9.40
N PRO A 133 15.60 -1.33 9.02
CA PRO A 133 14.85 -1.88 7.90
C PRO A 133 13.33 -1.86 8.13
N VAL A 134 12.87 -1.99 9.38
CA VAL A 134 11.44 -1.96 9.75
C VAL A 134 10.85 -0.56 9.59
N ALA A 135 11.66 0.48 9.78
CA ALA A 135 11.18 1.85 9.55
C ALA A 135 10.84 2.12 8.07
N GLY A 136 11.35 1.31 7.15
CA GLY A 136 11.02 1.34 5.72
C GLY A 136 9.64 0.75 5.40
N CYS A 137 9.13 -0.20 6.21
CA CYS A 137 7.79 -0.77 6.02
C CYS A 137 6.69 -0.08 6.84
N MET A 138 7.06 0.89 7.68
CA MET A 138 6.13 1.72 8.48
C MET A 138 4.94 2.27 7.68
N PRO A 139 5.10 2.79 6.45
CA PRO A 139 3.98 3.29 5.66
C PRO A 139 2.97 2.20 5.32
N MET A 140 3.45 0.97 5.08
CA MET A 140 2.60 -0.17 4.77
C MET A 140 1.80 -0.62 6.00
N LEU A 141 2.43 -0.65 7.17
CA LEU A 141 1.73 -0.99 8.42
C LEU A 141 0.68 0.06 8.78
N LEU A 142 1.02 1.34 8.67
CA LEU A 142 0.08 2.43 8.89
C LEU A 142 -1.10 2.35 7.92
N GLN A 143 -0.83 2.05 6.64
CA GLN A 143 -1.86 1.86 5.62
C GLN A 143 -2.84 0.75 6.01
N LEU A 144 -2.34 -0.40 6.45
CA LEU A 144 -3.18 -1.53 6.86
C LEU A 144 -4.07 -1.17 8.05
N VAL A 145 -3.52 -0.51 9.07
CA VAL A 145 -4.28 -0.08 10.25
C VAL A 145 -5.40 0.89 9.86
N ILE A 146 -5.10 1.92 9.06
CA ILE A 146 -6.12 2.90 8.62
C ILE A 146 -7.20 2.21 7.79
N LEU A 147 -6.81 1.30 6.89
CA LEU A 147 -7.75 0.62 6.02
C LEU A 147 -8.69 -0.31 6.80
N THR A 148 -8.19 -1.00 7.83
CA THR A 148 -9.01 -1.81 8.74
C THR A 148 -10.02 -0.95 9.50
N ILE A 149 -9.58 0.18 10.06
CA ILE A 149 -10.49 1.11 10.78
C ILE A 149 -11.56 1.62 9.83
N LEU A 150 -11.18 2.06 8.63
CA LEU A 150 -12.11 2.57 7.63
C LEU A 150 -13.12 1.50 7.18
N TYR A 151 -12.65 0.30 6.85
CA TYR A 151 -13.52 -0.80 6.44
C TYR A 151 -14.56 -1.14 7.52
N ARG A 152 -14.12 -1.26 8.77
CA ARG A 152 -15.02 -1.51 9.89
C ARG A 152 -16.00 -0.36 10.11
N SER A 153 -15.53 0.89 10.05
CA SER A 153 -16.37 2.09 10.20
C SER A 153 -17.52 2.08 9.20
N ILE A 154 -17.23 1.77 7.93
CA ILE A 154 -18.25 1.66 6.88
C ILE A 154 -19.18 0.48 7.14
N TYR A 155 -18.66 -0.67 7.55
CA TYR A 155 -19.45 -1.87 7.77
C TYR A 155 -20.42 -1.75 8.95
N THR A 156 -19.97 -1.14 10.06
CA THR A 156 -20.73 -1.08 11.30
C THR A 156 -21.69 0.10 11.37
N ASP A 157 -21.46 1.16 10.58
CA ASP A 157 -22.29 2.36 10.58
C ASP A 157 -23.36 2.32 9.46
N PRO A 158 -24.66 2.25 9.82
CA PRO A 158 -25.75 2.24 8.84
C PRO A 158 -25.81 3.49 7.95
N ALA A 159 -25.40 4.65 8.46
CA ALA A 159 -25.39 5.88 7.67
C ALA A 159 -24.31 5.81 6.59
N LEU A 160 -23.13 5.27 6.91
CA LEU A 160 -22.02 5.13 5.95
C LEU A 160 -22.28 4.04 4.92
N ILE A 161 -22.76 2.86 5.34
CA ILE A 161 -22.93 1.73 4.41
C ILE A 161 -23.99 2.01 3.33
N HIS A 162 -25.03 2.78 3.64
CA HIS A 162 -26.09 3.15 2.70
C HIS A 162 -25.85 4.50 1.98
N SER A 163 -24.75 5.18 2.28
CA SER A 163 -24.44 6.48 1.72
C SER A 163 -23.96 6.44 0.27
N LYS A 164 -23.88 7.62 -0.34
CA LYS A 164 -23.44 7.81 -1.72
C LYS A 164 -22.35 8.88 -1.83
N PHE A 165 -21.56 8.79 -2.90
CA PHE A 165 -20.64 9.81 -3.38
C PHE A 165 -21.21 10.46 -4.64
N LEU A 166 -21.27 11.80 -4.66
CA LEU A 166 -21.84 12.62 -5.73
C LEU A 166 -23.26 12.19 -6.14
N GLY A 167 -24.02 11.59 -5.20
CA GLY A 167 -25.37 11.06 -5.43
C GLY A 167 -25.48 9.81 -6.32
N ILE A 168 -24.38 9.41 -6.98
CA ILE A 168 -24.37 8.33 -7.98
C ILE A 168 -23.77 7.02 -7.46
N LEU A 169 -22.67 7.11 -6.71
CA LEU A 169 -21.87 5.94 -6.35
C LEU A 169 -22.18 5.50 -4.91
N ALA A 170 -22.73 4.31 -4.73
CA ALA A 170 -22.98 3.74 -3.41
C ALA A 170 -21.66 3.35 -2.72
N LEU A 171 -21.42 3.87 -1.52
CA LEU A 171 -20.13 3.73 -0.84
C LEU A 171 -19.94 2.37 -0.15
N GLY A 172 -20.99 1.80 0.44
CA GLY A 172 -20.96 0.49 1.11
C GLY A 172 -21.24 -0.71 0.20
N LYS A 173 -21.18 -0.54 -1.13
CA LYS A 173 -21.30 -1.63 -2.10
C LYS A 173 -20.10 -1.62 -3.05
N PRO A 174 -19.76 -2.74 -3.71
CA PRO A 174 -18.77 -2.74 -4.78
C PRO A 174 -19.14 -1.76 -5.91
N ASP A 175 -18.12 -1.14 -6.52
CA ASP A 175 -18.32 -0.21 -7.65
C ASP A 175 -18.79 -0.98 -8.90
N PRO A 176 -20.02 -0.74 -9.39
CA PRO A 176 -20.56 -1.45 -10.55
C PRO A 176 -19.90 -1.03 -11.87
N THR A 177 -19.24 0.14 -11.91
CA THR A 177 -18.63 0.69 -13.13
C THR A 177 -17.18 0.26 -13.32
N PHE A 178 -16.58 -0.36 -12.29
CA PHE A 178 -15.17 -0.72 -12.24
C PHE A 178 -14.18 0.44 -12.39
N ILE A 179 -14.65 1.69 -12.41
CA ILE A 179 -13.82 2.87 -12.58
C ILE A 179 -12.88 3.02 -11.38
N LEU A 180 -13.40 2.91 -10.15
CA LEU A 180 -12.58 3.05 -8.95
C LEU A 180 -11.53 1.94 -8.79
N PRO A 181 -11.84 0.65 -8.98
CA PRO A 181 -10.83 -0.40 -9.01
C PRO A 181 -9.70 -0.15 -10.01
N VAL A 182 -10.03 0.26 -11.24
CA VAL A 182 -9.02 0.60 -12.26
C VAL A 182 -8.17 1.78 -11.80
N LEU A 183 -8.80 2.86 -11.34
CA LEU A 183 -8.09 4.04 -10.85
C LEU A 183 -7.19 3.71 -9.65
N ALA A 184 -7.64 2.85 -8.73
CA ALA A 184 -6.87 2.45 -7.56
C ALA A 184 -5.60 1.70 -7.98
N ALA A 185 -5.71 0.79 -8.94
CA ALA A 185 -4.57 0.08 -9.50
C ALA A 185 -3.61 1.01 -10.25
N VAL A 186 -4.13 1.84 -11.16
CA VAL A 186 -3.33 2.79 -11.96
C VAL A 186 -2.59 3.77 -11.05
N THR A 187 -3.28 4.38 -10.09
CA THR A 187 -2.64 5.30 -9.14
C THR A 187 -1.63 4.59 -8.24
N SER A 188 -1.89 3.34 -7.82
CA SER A 188 -0.91 2.56 -7.03
C SER A 188 0.35 2.28 -7.83
N PHE A 189 0.20 1.94 -9.12
CA PHE A 189 1.32 1.73 -10.02
C PHE A 189 2.19 2.99 -10.14
N PHE A 190 1.57 4.16 -10.38
CA PHE A 190 2.30 5.42 -10.46
C PHE A 190 2.95 5.82 -9.13
N GLN A 191 2.26 5.64 -8.02
CA GLN A 191 2.77 5.89 -6.67
C GLN A 191 4.00 5.02 -6.36
N GLN A 192 3.98 3.74 -6.71
CA GLN A 192 5.14 2.85 -6.54
C GLN A 192 6.28 3.19 -7.50
N LYS A 193 5.98 3.50 -8.77
CA LYS A 193 6.97 3.94 -9.76
C LYS A 193 7.63 5.27 -9.36
N MET A 194 6.96 6.07 -8.54
CA MET A 194 7.54 7.27 -7.98
C MET A 194 8.41 6.99 -6.74
N SER A 195 8.13 5.90 -6.04
CA SER A 195 8.83 5.49 -4.81
C SER A 195 10.11 4.71 -5.05
N MET A 196 10.57 4.59 -6.30
CA MET A 196 11.63 3.68 -6.75
C MET A 196 12.84 3.64 -5.82
N VAL A 197 12.82 2.62 -4.96
CA VAL A 197 14.00 1.96 -4.43
C VAL A 197 14.65 1.26 -5.62
N GLN A 198 15.97 1.34 -5.77
CA GLN A 198 16.64 0.38 -6.65
C GLN A 198 16.43 -1.00 -6.03
N LEU A 199 15.45 -1.71 -6.56
CA LEU A 199 15.03 -3.02 -6.09
C LEU A 199 15.77 -4.09 -6.89
N ASP A 200 16.17 -5.15 -6.20
CA ASP A 200 16.64 -6.39 -6.83
C ASP A 200 15.62 -6.87 -7.90
N PRO A 201 16.03 -7.60 -8.95
CA PRO A 201 15.12 -8.07 -10.00
C PRO A 201 13.88 -8.83 -9.48
N SER A 202 14.01 -9.56 -8.36
CA SER A 202 12.91 -10.26 -7.69
C SER A 202 11.89 -9.29 -7.07
N GLN A 203 12.35 -8.17 -6.51
CA GLN A 203 11.51 -7.15 -5.90
C GLN A 203 10.83 -6.23 -6.93
N ARG A 204 11.43 -6.08 -8.13
CA ARG A 204 10.80 -5.36 -9.24
C ARG A 204 9.50 -6.03 -9.70
N MET A 205 9.40 -7.35 -9.62
CA MET A 205 8.16 -8.06 -9.96
C MET A 205 7.01 -7.72 -9.00
N ILE A 206 7.31 -7.54 -7.72
CA ILE A 206 6.31 -7.17 -6.70
C ILE A 206 5.64 -5.82 -7.02
N MET A 207 6.39 -4.87 -7.60
CA MET A 207 5.86 -3.58 -8.03
C MET A 207 4.79 -3.70 -9.12
N TYR A 208 4.83 -4.72 -9.97
CA TYR A 208 3.80 -4.94 -10.99
C TYR A 208 2.65 -5.79 -10.46
N ILE A 209 2.93 -6.74 -9.56
CA ILE A 209 1.91 -7.61 -8.97
C ILE A 209 1.00 -6.82 -8.02
N PHE A 210 1.54 -5.92 -7.20
CA PHE A 210 0.77 -5.24 -6.17
C PHE A 210 -0.39 -4.40 -6.74
N PRO A 211 -0.23 -3.55 -7.76
CA PRO A 211 -1.35 -2.84 -8.40
C PRO A 211 -2.42 -3.77 -8.97
N VAL A 212 -2.02 -4.91 -9.53
CA VAL A 212 -2.95 -5.92 -10.05
C VAL A 212 -3.74 -6.57 -8.90
N MET A 213 -3.09 -6.83 -7.77
CA MET A 213 -3.76 -7.32 -6.56
C MET A 213 -4.79 -6.30 -6.05
N ILE A 214 -4.44 -5.01 -5.99
CA ILE A 214 -5.36 -3.95 -5.59
C ILE A 214 -6.57 -3.86 -6.52
N PHE A 215 -6.37 -4.02 -7.83
CA PHE A 215 -7.48 -4.09 -8.79
C PHE A 215 -8.50 -5.16 -8.40
N PHE A 216 -8.08 -6.43 -8.34
CA PHE A 216 -8.97 -7.55 -8.07
C PHE A 216 -9.58 -7.52 -6.66
N MET A 217 -8.85 -7.03 -5.67
CA MET A 217 -9.39 -6.83 -4.32
C MET A 217 -10.48 -5.75 -4.31
N SER A 218 -10.27 -4.67 -5.05
CA SER A 218 -11.23 -3.55 -5.14
C SER A 218 -12.51 -3.92 -5.89
N LEU A 219 -12.50 -4.95 -6.74
CA LEU A 219 -13.72 -5.44 -7.41
C LEU A 219 -14.78 -5.96 -6.44
N LYS A 220 -14.36 -6.45 -5.26
CA LYS A 220 -15.26 -7.06 -4.26
C LYS A 220 -15.39 -6.25 -2.97
N ALA A 221 -14.51 -5.27 -2.77
CA ALA A 221 -14.54 -4.39 -1.61
C ALA A 221 -15.63 -3.31 -1.75
N PHE A 222 -15.91 -2.60 -0.66
CA PHE A 222 -16.74 -1.40 -0.69
C PHE A 222 -16.12 -0.32 -1.59
N ALA A 223 -16.92 0.38 -2.38
CA ALA A 223 -16.46 1.45 -3.26
C ALA A 223 -15.74 2.56 -2.47
N ALA A 224 -16.13 2.81 -1.22
CA ALA A 224 -15.42 3.69 -0.32
C ALA A 224 -13.95 3.31 -0.09
N LEU A 225 -13.61 2.01 -0.03
CA LEU A 225 -12.22 1.57 0.10
C LEU A 225 -11.42 1.90 -1.15
N ALA A 226 -11.98 1.64 -2.34
CA ALA A 226 -11.34 1.96 -3.60
C ALA A 226 -11.17 3.49 -3.77
N LEU A 227 -12.19 4.27 -3.40
CA LEU A 227 -12.15 5.73 -3.39
C LEU A 227 -11.05 6.28 -2.47
N TYR A 228 -10.99 5.76 -1.23
CA TYR A 228 -9.92 6.07 -0.29
C TYR A 228 -8.55 5.75 -0.89
N TRP A 229 -8.40 4.58 -1.52
CA TRP A 229 -7.14 4.15 -2.13
C TRP A 229 -6.66 5.10 -3.22
N VAL A 230 -7.56 5.45 -4.15
CA VAL A 230 -7.29 6.41 -5.23
C VAL A 230 -6.80 7.74 -4.67
N PHE A 231 -7.54 8.31 -3.74
CA PHE A 231 -7.24 9.65 -3.22
C PHE A 231 -5.99 9.67 -2.34
N SER A 232 -5.80 8.64 -1.52
CA SER A 232 -4.58 8.38 -0.76
C SER A 232 -3.34 8.32 -1.66
N ASN A 233 -3.44 7.60 -2.79
CA ASN A 233 -2.34 7.49 -3.74
C ASN A 233 -2.05 8.82 -4.43
N ILE A 234 -3.10 9.54 -4.87
CA ILE A 234 -2.95 10.87 -5.47
C ILE A 234 -2.26 11.81 -4.47
N PHE A 235 -2.72 11.86 -3.22
CA PHE A 235 -2.05 12.64 -2.18
C PHE A 235 -0.58 12.24 -2.05
N THR A 236 -0.29 10.95 -2.01
CA THR A 236 1.09 10.45 -1.86
C THR A 236 1.95 10.82 -3.08
N ILE A 237 1.42 10.72 -4.30
CA ILE A 237 2.12 11.13 -5.53
C ILE A 237 2.44 12.63 -5.47
N VAL A 238 1.44 13.46 -5.12
CA VAL A 238 1.62 14.91 -4.98
C VAL A 238 2.64 15.23 -3.88
N GLN A 239 2.52 14.59 -2.72
CA GLN A 239 3.48 14.71 -1.63
C GLN A 239 4.88 14.33 -2.12
N MET A 240 5.06 13.20 -2.79
CA MET A 240 6.36 12.76 -3.30
C MET A 240 6.91 13.71 -4.37
N TYR A 241 6.05 14.33 -5.17
CA TYR A 241 6.46 15.31 -6.17
C TYR A 241 7.14 16.50 -5.51
N PHE A 242 6.53 17.04 -4.46
CA PHE A 242 7.10 18.16 -3.70
C PHE A 242 8.22 17.75 -2.73
N THR A 243 8.15 16.53 -2.17
CA THR A 243 9.08 16.04 -1.13
C THR A 243 10.26 15.26 -1.66
N ARG A 244 10.41 15.09 -2.99
CA ARG A 244 11.66 14.74 -3.69
C ARG A 244 12.70 15.88 -3.57
N VAL A 245 12.79 16.44 -2.36
CA VAL A 245 13.74 17.43 -1.89
C VAL A 245 15.12 16.80 -1.91
N ARG A 246 15.94 17.45 -2.74
CA ARG A 246 17.40 17.51 -2.91
C ARG A 246 18.24 16.57 -2.03
N PRO A 247 19.27 15.90 -2.60
CA PRO A 247 20.30 15.29 -1.76
C PRO A 247 20.74 16.30 -0.71
N SER A 248 20.63 15.94 0.56
CA SER A 248 21.33 16.67 1.61
C SER A 248 22.75 16.82 1.12
N LYS A 249 23.25 18.06 1.03
CA LYS A 249 24.68 18.24 0.85
C LYS A 249 25.36 17.43 1.96
N SER A 250 26.31 16.63 1.50
CA SER A 250 27.20 15.78 2.28
C SER A 250 27.71 16.47 3.55
N GLY A 251 28.01 15.67 4.56
CA GLY A 251 29.05 15.92 5.58
C GLY A 251 29.13 17.33 6.15
N ALA A 252 28.64 17.48 7.38
CA ALA A 252 29.33 18.25 8.41
C ALA A 252 29.38 17.38 9.67
#